data_AF-A0A6J8BQH7-F1
#
_entry.id   AF-A0A6J8BQH7-F1
#
_cell.length_a   1.000
_cell.length_b   1.000
_cell.length_c   1.000
_cell.angle_alpha   90.00
_cell.angle_beta   90.00
_cell.angle_gamma   90.00
#
_symmetry.space_group_name_H-M   'P 1'
#
loop_
_entity.id
_entity.type
_entity.pdbx_description
1 polymer ?
#
loop_
_entity_poly.entity_id
_entity_poly.type
_entity_poly.pdbx_seq_one_letter_code
_entity_poly.pdbx_strand_id
1 'polypeptide(L)'
;MVERLNRTIENMLACFVSENQKNLDEYIFLLMMAYRASAHETTKVSPYEMMFGRSLNLPIDLTLRHPDSNFIKPEYSSEYVYELSTKLDKIHEFARKHFAVGSNNMKRLYSRSKNFHEYKACDAVWLYNPVRSKGLNPKLQRPLQGPFSVLNSIKAVIYRIKKVQGQSLRKSTMTN
;
A
#
# COMPACT_ATOMS: atom_id res chain seq x y z
N MET A 1 3.80 -1.90 0.09
CA MET A 1 3.60 -0.64 0.87
C MET A 1 3.33 0.54 -0.05
N VAL A 2 4.09 0.66 -1.16
CA VAL A 2 3.89 1.69 -2.20
C VAL A 2 2.44 1.74 -2.72
N GLU A 3 1.82 0.61 -3.01
CA GLU A 3 0.41 0.59 -3.47
C GLU A 3 -0.58 1.25 -2.49
N ARG A 4 -0.35 1.10 -1.17
CA ARG A 4 -1.19 1.74 -0.16
C ARG A 4 -0.95 3.24 -0.11
N LEU A 5 0.31 3.68 -0.25
CA LEU A 5 0.65 5.09 -0.36
C LEU A 5 -0.02 5.72 -1.58
N ASN A 6 0.10 5.08 -2.75
CA ASN A 6 -0.51 5.57 -3.99
C ASN A 6 -2.02 5.70 -3.83
N ARG A 7 -2.69 4.68 -3.27
CA ARG A 7 -4.12 4.75 -2.97
C ARG A 7 -4.49 5.89 -2.02
N THR A 8 -3.69 6.14 -0.98
CA THR A 8 -3.94 7.28 -0.06
C THR A 8 -3.79 8.61 -0.78
N ILE A 9 -2.77 8.77 -1.61
CA ILE A 9 -2.55 10.00 -2.40
C ILE A 9 -3.67 10.19 -3.42
N GLU A 10 -4.09 9.14 -4.12
CA GLU A 10 -5.23 9.16 -5.05
C GLU A 10 -6.51 9.60 -4.34
N ASN A 11 -6.79 9.05 -3.15
CA ASN A 11 -7.95 9.45 -2.36
C ASN A 11 -7.88 10.93 -1.94
N MET A 12 -6.70 11.41 -1.53
CA MET A 12 -6.51 12.82 -1.19
C MET A 12 -6.75 13.69 -2.43
N LEU A 13 -6.13 13.36 -3.57
CA LEU A 13 -6.31 14.09 -4.83
C LEU A 13 -7.77 14.12 -5.27
N ALA A 14 -8.51 13.01 -5.13
CA ALA A 14 -9.93 12.97 -5.47
C ALA A 14 -10.79 13.99 -4.70
N CYS A 15 -10.35 14.42 -3.52
CA CYS A 15 -11.04 15.45 -2.73
C CYS A 15 -10.72 16.90 -3.15
N PHE A 16 -9.58 17.15 -3.82
CA PHE A 16 -9.09 18.50 -4.10
C PHE A 16 -9.00 18.84 -5.59
N VAL A 17 -8.93 17.83 -6.46
CA VAL A 17 -8.80 18.03 -7.90
C VAL A 17 -10.14 18.46 -8.48
N SER A 18 -10.10 19.48 -9.35
CA SER A 18 -11.29 19.97 -10.06
C SER A 18 -11.86 18.90 -10.99
N GLU A 19 -13.14 19.00 -11.38
CA GLU A 19 -13.77 18.07 -12.32
C GLU A 19 -12.98 17.92 -13.63
N ASN A 20 -12.26 18.96 -14.03
CA ASN A 20 -11.45 19.00 -15.25
C ASN A 20 -10.03 18.44 -15.06
N GLN A 21 -9.61 18.09 -13.84
CA GLN A 21 -8.33 17.48 -13.50
C GLN A 21 -7.05 18.22 -13.95
N LYS A 22 -7.15 19.51 -14.27
CA LYS A 22 -6.03 20.31 -14.80
C LYS A 22 -5.11 20.91 -13.74
N ASN A 23 -5.52 20.89 -12.48
CA ASN A 23 -4.83 21.52 -11.35
C ASN A 23 -4.07 20.52 -10.46
N LEU A 24 -3.89 19.29 -10.92
CA LEU A 24 -3.23 18.22 -10.16
C LEU A 24 -1.80 18.59 -9.74
N ASP A 25 -1.04 19.20 -10.64
CA ASP A 25 0.36 19.60 -10.40
C ASP A 25 0.49 20.65 -9.27
N GLU A 26 -0.54 21.48 -9.08
CA GLU A 26 -0.56 22.50 -8.03
C GLU A 26 -0.74 21.88 -6.63
N TYR A 27 -1.54 20.81 -6.52
CA TYR A 27 -1.88 20.21 -5.23
C TYR A 27 -0.96 19.06 -4.81
N ILE A 28 -0.23 18.41 -5.74
CA ILE A 28 0.65 17.29 -5.40
C ILE A 28 1.60 17.64 -4.25
N PHE A 29 2.30 18.78 -4.35
CA PHE A 29 3.28 19.17 -3.34
C PHE A 29 2.63 19.43 -1.98
N LEU A 30 1.46 20.09 -1.97
CA LEU A 30 0.71 20.38 -0.76
C LEU A 30 0.21 19.09 -0.09
N LEU A 31 -0.33 18.15 -0.87
CA LEU A 31 -0.80 16.86 -0.36
C LEU A 31 0.35 16.00 0.17
N MET A 32 1.49 16.00 -0.52
CA MET A 32 2.69 15.30 -0.04
C MET A 32 3.21 15.90 1.27
N MET A 33 3.15 17.22 1.44
CA MET A 33 3.47 17.88 2.70
C MET A 33 2.50 17.46 3.82
N ALA A 34 1.20 17.51 3.55
CA ALA A 34 0.16 17.10 4.50
C ALA A 34 0.32 15.63 4.92
N TYR A 35 0.62 14.74 3.97
CA TYR A 35 0.91 13.34 4.24
C TYR A 35 2.13 13.17 5.15
N ARG A 36 3.23 13.88 4.86
CA ARG A 36 4.46 13.82 5.69
C ARG A 36 4.27 14.39 7.09
N ALA A 37 3.38 15.36 7.26
CA ALA A 37 3.06 15.99 8.54
C ALA A 37 2.07 15.17 9.39
N SER A 38 1.21 14.39 8.75
CA SER A 38 0.13 13.66 9.43
C SER A 38 0.63 12.38 10.10
N ALA A 39 0.20 12.16 11.34
CA ALA A 39 0.47 10.90 12.04
C ALA A 39 -0.30 9.74 11.39
N HIS A 40 0.39 8.65 11.05
CA HIS A 40 -0.27 7.50 10.45
C HIS A 40 -0.98 6.64 11.50
N GLU A 41 -2.12 6.07 11.15
CA GLU A 41 -2.94 5.31 12.10
C GLU A 41 -2.20 4.14 12.77
N THR A 42 -1.36 3.43 12.02
CA THR A 42 -0.66 2.23 12.49
C THR A 42 0.58 2.52 13.33
N THR A 43 1.29 3.62 13.06
CA THR A 43 2.53 3.99 13.76
C THR A 43 2.29 5.06 14.81
N LYS A 44 1.18 5.82 14.70
CA LYS A 44 0.84 7.01 15.51
C LYS A 44 1.87 8.15 15.45
N VAL A 45 2.81 8.07 14.51
CA VAL A 45 3.91 9.02 14.28
C VAL A 45 3.88 9.45 12.82
N SER A 46 4.24 10.71 12.55
CA SER A 46 4.31 11.23 11.17
C SER A 46 5.59 10.77 10.45
N PRO A 47 5.57 10.60 9.12
CA PRO A 47 6.78 10.27 8.36
C PRO A 47 7.92 11.27 8.56
N TYR A 48 7.61 12.57 8.66
CA TYR A 48 8.61 13.60 8.87
C TYR A 48 9.27 13.48 10.25
N GLU A 49 8.48 13.25 11.30
CA GLU A 49 8.98 13.04 12.66
C GLU A 49 9.84 11.79 12.76
N MET A 50 9.47 10.72 12.06
CA MET A 50 10.27 9.49 12.02
C MET A 50 11.62 9.68 11.32
N MET A 51 11.75 10.67 10.42
CA MET A 51 12.99 10.96 9.69
C MET A 51 13.87 11.99 10.41
N PHE A 52 13.27 13.03 11.00
CA PHE A 52 13.99 14.18 11.54
C PHE A 52 13.91 14.31 13.06
N GLY A 53 13.17 13.43 13.73
CA GLY A 53 13.02 13.46 15.19
C GLY A 53 12.24 14.67 15.72
N ARG A 54 11.52 15.39 14.86
CA ARG A 54 10.76 16.61 15.21
C ARG A 54 9.52 16.74 14.34
N SER A 55 8.53 17.45 14.83
CA SER A 55 7.31 17.70 14.05
C SER A 55 7.58 18.68 12.90
N LEU A 56 6.79 18.57 11.82
CA LEU A 56 6.87 19.50 10.70
C LEU A 56 6.22 20.82 11.12
N ASN A 57 6.93 21.94 10.96
CA ASN A 57 6.34 23.26 11.20
C ASN A 57 5.35 23.59 10.09
N LEU A 58 4.07 23.66 10.44
CA LEU A 58 2.97 24.07 9.57
C LEU A 58 2.67 25.57 9.77
N PRO A 59 2.04 26.24 8.79
CA PRO A 59 1.65 27.64 8.95
C PRO A 59 0.75 27.90 10.18
N ILE A 60 -0.06 26.92 10.56
CA ILE A 60 -0.90 27.00 11.77
C ILE A 60 -0.08 27.00 13.06
N ASP A 61 1.15 26.48 13.03
CA ASP A 61 2.03 26.44 14.20
C ASP A 61 2.73 27.80 14.46
N LEU A 62 2.54 28.77 13.56
CA LEU A 62 2.94 30.16 13.79
C LEU A 62 1.94 30.87 14.71
N THR A 63 0.65 30.50 14.63
CA THR A 63 -0.39 31.03 15.50
C THR A 63 -0.58 30.17 16.74
N LEU A 64 -0.52 28.85 16.59
CA LEU A 64 -0.53 27.88 17.68
C LEU A 64 0.91 27.55 18.06
N ARG A 65 1.36 27.90 19.25
CA ARG A 65 2.72 27.61 19.72
C ARG A 65 3.10 26.13 19.46
N HIS A 66 4.08 25.92 18.59
CA HIS A 66 4.54 24.57 18.20
C HIS A 66 5.03 23.77 19.42
N PRO A 67 4.77 22.45 19.52
CA PRO A 67 5.24 21.63 20.63
C PRO A 67 6.77 21.61 20.79
N ASP A 68 7.53 21.65 19.68
CA ASP A 68 8.99 21.78 19.71
C ASP A 68 9.47 23.26 19.80
N SER A 69 8.59 24.23 20.08
CA SER A 69 8.96 25.67 20.14
C SER A 69 9.98 26.02 21.23
N ASN A 70 10.12 25.15 22.24
CA ASN A 70 11.09 25.31 23.32
C ASN A 70 12.43 24.61 23.05
N PHE A 71 12.66 24.10 21.83
CA PHE A 71 13.91 23.44 21.50
C PHE A 71 15.04 24.48 21.47
N ILE A 72 15.84 24.51 22.53
CA ILE A 72 17.06 25.31 22.60
C ILE A 72 18.13 24.54 21.84
N LYS A 73 18.71 25.15 20.81
CA LYS A 73 19.79 24.53 20.04
C LYS A 73 21.01 24.36 20.99
N PRO A 74 21.54 23.14 21.16
CA PRO A 74 22.73 22.93 21.99
C PRO A 74 23.91 23.75 21.48
N GLU A 75 24.73 24.25 22.39
CA GLU A 75 25.91 25.06 22.07
C GLU A 75 26.98 24.23 21.35
N TYR A 76 27.03 22.92 21.62
CA TYR A 76 27.98 21.97 21.01
C TYR A 76 27.29 20.98 20.07
N SER A 77 27.95 20.70 18.94
CA SER A 77 27.43 19.77 17.92
C SER A 77 27.34 18.32 18.39
N SER A 78 28.23 17.89 19.30
CA SER A 78 28.25 16.52 19.83
C SER A 78 27.03 16.21 20.70
N GLU A 79 26.61 17.17 21.53
CA GLU A 79 25.43 17.05 22.39
C GLU A 79 24.15 16.98 21.56
N TYR A 80 24.02 17.83 20.55
CA TYR A 80 22.89 17.80 19.61
C TYR A 80 22.75 16.44 18.90
N VAL A 81 23.85 15.86 18.41
CA VAL A 81 23.81 14.56 17.73
C VAL A 81 23.34 13.46 18.68
N TYR A 82 23.81 13.47 19.93
CA TYR A 82 23.42 12.50 20.95
C TYR A 82 21.94 12.63 21.36
N GLU A 83 21.45 13.86 21.56
CA GLU A 83 20.04 14.11 21.84
C GLU A 83 19.14 13.69 20.68
N LEU A 84 19.54 14.01 19.44
CA LEU A 84 18.78 13.63 18.26
C LEU A 84 18.74 12.11 18.09
N SER A 85 19.86 11.40 18.28
CA SER A 85 19.89 9.94 18.16
C SER A 85 19.00 9.28 19.20
N THR A 86 19.09 9.70 20.47
CA THR A 86 18.25 9.16 21.54
C THR A 86 16.76 9.47 21.32
N LYS A 87 16.42 10.65 20.77
CA LYS A 87 15.04 11.00 20.41
C LYS A 87 14.52 10.11 19.27
N LEU A 88 15.30 9.92 18.22
CA LEU A 88 14.94 9.04 17.10
C LEU A 88 14.74 7.60 17.56
N ASP A 89 15.62 7.08 18.42
CA ASP A 89 15.48 5.72 18.96
C ASP A 89 14.16 5.53 19.69
N LYS A 90 13.78 6.48 20.54
CA LYS A 90 12.49 6.48 21.26
C LYS A 90 11.30 6.53 20.29
N ILE A 91 11.34 7.42 19.30
CA ILE A 91 10.27 7.57 18.30
C ILE A 91 10.10 6.26 17.52
N HIS A 92 11.21 5.67 17.04
CA HIS A 92 11.17 4.42 16.30
C HIS A 92 10.72 3.24 17.17
N GLU A 93 11.11 3.18 18.44
CA GLU A 93 10.64 2.15 19.36
C GLU A 93 9.12 2.25 19.57
N PHE A 94 8.62 3.46 19.81
CA PHE A 94 7.19 3.74 19.94
C PHE A 94 6.42 3.32 18.68
N ALA A 95 6.90 3.74 17.50
CA ALA A 95 6.29 3.39 16.22
C ALA A 95 6.28 1.86 15.99
N ARG A 96 7.36 1.15 16.33
CA ARG A 96 7.43 -0.32 16.22
C ARG A 96 6.43 -1.02 17.13
N LYS A 97 6.26 -0.56 18.37
CA LYS A 97 5.27 -1.12 19.32
C LYS A 97 3.85 -1.00 18.76
N HIS A 98 3.46 0.19 18.31
CA HIS A 98 2.14 0.41 17.70
C HIS A 98 1.95 -0.37 16.40
N PHE A 99 2.98 -0.41 15.55
CA PHE A 99 2.94 -1.17 14.30
C PHE A 99 2.73 -2.66 14.55
N ALA A 100 3.39 -3.25 15.56
CA ALA A 100 3.22 -4.65 15.93
C ALA A 100 1.78 -4.96 16.36
N VAL A 101 1.18 -4.09 17.18
CA VAL A 101 -0.22 -4.22 17.60
C VAL A 101 -1.17 -4.13 16.41
N GLY A 102 -1.01 -3.12 15.55
CA GLY A 102 -1.81 -2.95 14.34
C GLY A 102 -1.67 -4.13 13.37
N SER A 103 -0.45 -4.62 13.19
CA SER A 103 -0.15 -5.80 12.37
C SER A 103 -0.82 -7.06 12.91
N ASN A 104 -0.76 -7.30 14.24
CA ASN A 104 -1.40 -8.44 14.87
C ASN A 104 -2.93 -8.39 14.77
N ASN A 105 -3.53 -7.21 14.97
CA ASN A 105 -4.97 -7.02 14.78
C ASN A 105 -5.39 -7.31 13.33
N MET A 106 -4.65 -6.78 12.36
CA MET A 106 -4.89 -7.04 10.94
C MET A 106 -4.75 -8.53 10.60
N LYS A 107 -3.71 -9.21 11.11
CA LYS A 107 -3.51 -10.66 10.95
C LYS A 107 -4.68 -11.44 11.53
N ARG A 108 -5.13 -11.12 12.74
CA ARG A 108 -6.27 -11.79 13.40
C ARG A 108 -7.56 -11.66 12.59
N LEU A 109 -7.85 -10.46 12.11
CA LEU A 109 -9.03 -10.21 11.26
C LEU A 109 -8.93 -11.00 9.95
N TYR A 110 -7.76 -10.99 9.32
CA TYR A 110 -7.52 -11.72 8.08
C TYR A 110 -7.67 -13.25 8.27
N SER A 111 -7.10 -13.82 9.33
CA SER A 111 -7.19 -15.26 9.62
C SER A 111 -8.61 -15.71 9.93
N ARG A 112 -9.44 -14.88 10.58
CA ARG A 112 -10.85 -15.20 10.87
C ARG A 112 -11.73 -15.32 9.61
N SER A 113 -11.35 -14.63 8.53
CA SER A 113 -12.20 -14.49 7.35
C SER A 113 -11.91 -15.51 6.24
N LYS A 114 -10.90 -16.38 6.39
CA LYS A 114 -10.46 -17.23 5.29
C LYS A 114 -10.63 -18.72 5.57
N ASN A 115 -11.42 -19.36 4.71
CA ASN A 115 -11.31 -20.78 4.43
C ASN A 115 -10.18 -20.95 3.42
N PHE A 116 -8.98 -21.32 3.89
CA PHE A 116 -7.90 -21.68 2.97
C PHE A 116 -8.22 -23.05 2.36
N HIS A 117 -8.43 -23.09 1.05
CA HIS A 117 -8.49 -24.34 0.31
C HIS A 117 -7.08 -24.63 -0.22
N GLU A 118 -6.48 -25.72 0.24
CA GLU A 118 -5.19 -26.17 -0.25
C GLU A 118 -5.37 -27.06 -1.48
N TYR A 119 -4.85 -26.62 -2.62
CA TYR A 119 -4.85 -27.42 -3.84
C TYR A 119 -3.74 -28.46 -3.82
N LYS A 120 -4.06 -29.67 -4.25
CA LYS A 120 -3.12 -30.79 -4.43
C LYS A 120 -2.62 -30.86 -5.86
N ALA A 121 -1.49 -31.55 -6.06
CA ALA A 121 -1.03 -31.87 -7.40
C ALA A 121 -2.13 -32.64 -8.16
N CYS A 122 -2.27 -32.34 -9.44
CA CYS A 122 -3.32 -32.80 -10.36
C CYS A 122 -4.72 -32.19 -10.19
N ASP A 123 -4.96 -31.32 -9.20
CA ASP A 123 -6.24 -30.62 -9.09
C ASP A 123 -6.50 -29.74 -10.31
N ALA A 124 -7.74 -29.75 -10.81
CA ALA A 124 -8.18 -28.91 -11.92
C ALA A 124 -8.58 -27.52 -11.41
N VAL A 125 -7.94 -26.48 -11.95
CA VAL A 125 -8.14 -25.09 -11.54
C VAL A 125 -8.37 -24.18 -12.74
N TRP A 126 -9.16 -23.13 -12.52
CA TRP A 126 -9.34 -22.04 -13.47
C TRP A 126 -8.37 -20.90 -13.13
N LEU A 127 -7.70 -20.36 -14.15
CA LEU A 127 -6.84 -19.18 -14.01
C LEU A 127 -7.66 -17.92 -14.25
N TYR A 128 -7.76 -17.04 -13.25
CA TYR A 128 -8.32 -15.71 -13.42
C TYR A 128 -7.32 -14.80 -14.14
N ASN A 129 -7.63 -14.44 -15.38
CA ASN A 129 -6.82 -13.60 -16.24
C ASN A 129 -7.67 -12.44 -16.82
N PRO A 130 -7.76 -11.30 -16.12
CA PRO A 130 -8.62 -10.17 -16.50
C PRO A 130 -7.99 -9.27 -17.59
N VAL A 131 -7.37 -9.87 -18.61
CA VAL A 131 -6.80 -9.10 -19.74
C VAL A 131 -7.94 -8.57 -20.61
N ARG A 132 -7.98 -7.25 -20.77
CA ARG A 132 -8.96 -6.56 -21.62
C ARG A 132 -8.51 -6.62 -23.08
N SER A 133 -9.32 -7.22 -23.95
CA SER A 133 -9.11 -7.13 -25.40
C SER A 133 -9.68 -5.80 -25.93
N LYS A 134 -8.87 -5.03 -26.66
CA LYS A 134 -9.30 -3.78 -27.30
C LYS A 134 -10.45 -4.07 -28.27
N GLY A 135 -11.48 -3.21 -28.26
CA GLY A 135 -12.65 -3.33 -29.15
C GLY A 135 -13.80 -4.23 -28.64
N LEU A 136 -13.62 -4.92 -27.53
CA LEU A 136 -14.65 -5.76 -26.90
C LEU A 136 -15.08 -5.16 -25.56
N ASN A 137 -16.36 -5.30 -25.19
CA ASN A 137 -16.87 -4.81 -23.91
C ASN A 137 -16.23 -5.59 -22.74
N PRO A 138 -15.51 -4.92 -21.83
CA PRO A 138 -14.85 -5.58 -20.69
C PRO A 138 -15.80 -6.37 -19.78
N LYS A 139 -17.07 -5.97 -19.68
CA LYS A 139 -18.07 -6.65 -18.82
C LYS A 139 -18.53 -8.00 -19.36
N LEU A 140 -18.43 -8.22 -20.68
CA LEU A 140 -18.89 -9.45 -21.35
C LEU A 140 -17.74 -10.43 -21.64
N GLN A 141 -16.51 -10.07 -21.32
CA GLN A 141 -15.35 -10.95 -21.46
C GLN A 141 -15.33 -12.00 -20.35
N ARG A 142 -14.92 -13.23 -20.67
CA ARG A 142 -14.73 -14.31 -19.68
C ARG A 142 -13.28 -14.27 -19.19
N PRO A 143 -13.00 -13.77 -17.96
CA PRO A 143 -11.64 -13.67 -17.46
C PRO A 143 -11.07 -15.01 -17.01
N LEU A 144 -11.91 -16.03 -16.79
CA LEU A 144 -11.47 -17.36 -16.37
C LEU A 144 -10.98 -18.16 -17.58
N GLN A 145 -9.74 -18.63 -17.52
CA GLN A 145 -9.10 -19.49 -18.52
C GLN A 145 -8.87 -20.88 -17.92
N GLY A 146 -9.08 -21.94 -18.69
CA GLY A 146 -8.88 -23.30 -18.19
C GLY A 146 -9.55 -24.40 -19.02
N PRO A 147 -9.47 -25.66 -18.55
CA PRO A 147 -8.88 -26.08 -17.27
C PRO A 147 -7.35 -26.13 -17.29
N PHE A 148 -6.73 -25.79 -16.16
CA PHE A 148 -5.32 -26.04 -15.87
C PHE A 148 -5.20 -27.12 -14.79
N SER A 149 -4.13 -27.90 -14.80
CA SER A 149 -3.79 -28.83 -13.72
C SER A 149 -2.70 -28.24 -12.83
N VAL A 150 -2.86 -28.37 -11.52
CA VAL A 150 -1.81 -28.01 -10.56
C VAL A 150 -0.67 -29.02 -10.68
N LEU A 151 0.56 -28.56 -10.88
CA LEU A 151 1.74 -29.42 -10.89
C LEU A 151 2.27 -29.63 -9.47
N ASN A 152 2.56 -28.52 -8.79
CA ASN A 152 3.07 -28.52 -7.42
C ASN A 152 2.83 -27.14 -6.76
N SER A 153 2.90 -27.14 -5.43
CA SER A 153 2.96 -25.92 -4.63
C SER A 153 4.42 -25.42 -4.57
N ILE A 154 4.63 -24.14 -4.88
CA ILE A 154 5.91 -23.46 -4.69
C ILE A 154 5.96 -22.86 -3.27
N LYS A 155 4.84 -22.27 -2.84
CA LYS A 155 4.60 -21.74 -1.49
C LYS A 155 3.16 -22.02 -1.08
N ALA A 156 2.79 -21.74 0.17
CA ALA A 156 1.45 -21.97 0.71
C ALA A 156 0.29 -21.39 -0.13
N VAL A 157 0.52 -20.32 -0.91
CA VAL A 157 -0.52 -19.66 -1.74
C VAL A 157 -0.09 -19.55 -3.21
N ILE A 158 1.06 -20.13 -3.59
CA ILE A 158 1.62 -20.00 -4.94
C ILE A 158 1.76 -21.39 -5.53
N TYR A 159 1.01 -21.64 -6.59
CA TYR A 159 0.96 -22.91 -7.30
C TYR A 159 1.52 -22.76 -8.70
N ARG A 160 2.25 -23.78 -9.16
CA ARG A 160 2.59 -23.91 -10.57
C ARG A 160 1.49 -24.71 -11.25
N ILE A 161 0.96 -24.18 -12.35
CA ILE A 161 -0.12 -24.80 -13.10
C ILE A 161 0.31 -25.08 -14.55
N LYS A 162 -0.22 -26.14 -15.15
CA LYS A 162 0.00 -26.51 -16.55
C LYS A 162 -1.32 -26.56 -17.28
N LYS A 163 -1.37 -26.02 -18.50
CA LYS A 163 -2.56 -26.12 -19.34
C LYS A 163 -2.75 -27.59 -19.74
N VAL A 164 -3.94 -28.14 -19.48
CA VAL A 164 -4.26 -29.50 -19.92
C VAL A 164 -4.40 -29.47 -21.44
N GLN A 165 -3.41 -30.00 -22.17
CA GLN A 165 -3.47 -30.10 -23.63
C GLN A 165 -4.45 -31.22 -23.99
N GLY A 166 -5.71 -30.83 -24.19
CA GLY A 166 -6.80 -31.73 -24.59
C GLY A 166 -7.98 -31.06 -25.30
N GLN A 167 -8.14 -29.74 -25.23
CA GLN A 167 -9.08 -29.01 -26.08
C GLN A 167 -8.40 -27.79 -26.69
N SER A 168 -7.93 -27.98 -27.91
CA SER A 168 -7.75 -26.88 -28.85
C SER A 168 -9.10 -26.19 -28.98
N LEU A 169 -9.26 -25.00 -28.40
CA LEU A 169 -10.23 -24.03 -28.91
C LEU A 169 -9.71 -23.60 -30.28
N ARG A 170 -9.89 -24.47 -31.29
CA ARG A 170 -9.87 -24.04 -32.68
C ARG A 170 -10.93 -22.95 -32.74
N LYS A 171 -10.49 -21.71 -32.93
CA LYS A 171 -11.36 -20.67 -33.47
C LYS A 171 -11.81 -21.21 -34.82
N SER A 172 -13.01 -21.81 -34.87
CA SER A 172 -13.69 -22.06 -36.12
C SER A 172 -14.07 -20.70 -36.68
N THR A 173 -13.23 -20.18 -37.57
CA THR A 173 -13.62 -19.19 -38.54
C THR A 173 -14.73 -19.86 -39.38
N MET A 174 -16.00 -19.60 -39.05
CA MET A 174 -17.06 -19.81 -40.01
C MET A 174 -17.31 -18.46 -40.68
N THR A 175 -16.84 -18.43 -41.92
CA THR A 175 -17.36 -17.61 -43.01
C THR A 175 -18.88 -17.74 -43.09
N ASN A 176 -19.57 -16.60 -43.13
CA ASN A 176 -20.50 -16.23 -44.20
C ASN A 176 -20.57 -14.70 -44.25
#